data_AF-A0A832EJ25-F1
#
_entry.id   AF-A0A832EJ25-F1
#
_cell.length_a   1.000
_cell.length_b   1.000
_cell.length_c   1.000
_cell.angle_alpha   90.00
_cell.angle_beta   90.00
_cell.angle_gamma   90.00
#
_symmetry.space_group_name_H-M   'P 1'
#
loop_
_entity.id
_entity.type
_entity.pdbx_description
1 polymer ?
#
loop_
_entity_poly.entity_id
_entity_poly.type
_entity_poly.pdbx_seq_one_letter_code
_entity_poly.pdbx_strand_id
1 'polypeptide(L)'
;MQRCSDRTRMGHGFTLVELMVTVAILAILSAVAIPAYVNYVNRARQSEAMLALMNVKMDQEIFWDDHSRYAGTIRCLPSFGNDCTAGTAHVTASGYRVVIVPNSAGASTFRARASKKIYAYAGTDIIELSVTANTPDAEPVVLRPEAIGFSLFKWIFD
;
A
#
# COMPACT_ATOMS: atom_id res chain seq x y z
N MET A 1 -5.99 -72.18 13.89
CA MET A 1 -5.19 -70.96 14.19
C MET A 1 -4.97 -70.20 12.88
N GLN A 2 -5.82 -69.22 12.57
CA GLN A 2 -5.71 -68.37 11.37
C GLN A 2 -4.62 -67.32 11.58
N ARG A 3 -3.61 -67.30 10.70
CA ARG A 3 -2.62 -66.22 10.65
C ARG A 3 -3.20 -65.04 9.89
N CYS A 4 -3.30 -63.88 10.55
CA CYS A 4 -3.48 -62.60 9.87
C CYS A 4 -2.23 -62.30 9.04
N SER A 5 -2.41 -62.16 7.73
CA SER A 5 -1.39 -61.63 6.82
C SER A 5 -1.66 -60.13 6.66
N ASP A 6 -0.90 -59.32 7.41
CA ASP A 6 -0.93 -57.87 7.31
C ASP A 6 -0.31 -57.46 5.98
N ARG A 7 -1.13 -56.93 5.08
CA ARG A 7 -0.73 -56.54 3.73
C ARG A 7 -0.05 -55.17 3.82
N THR A 8 1.27 -55.20 3.97
CA THR A 8 2.16 -54.03 3.99
C THR A 8 1.82 -53.03 2.89
N ARG A 9 1.55 -51.78 3.31
CA ARG A 9 1.27 -50.63 2.45
C ARG A 9 2.44 -50.40 1.48
N MET A 10 2.14 -50.33 0.18
CA MET A 10 3.06 -49.82 -0.83
C MET A 10 3.22 -48.30 -0.65
N GLY A 11 4.22 -47.90 0.14
CA GLY A 11 4.67 -46.50 0.19
C GLY A 11 5.54 -46.21 -1.04
N HIS A 12 4.98 -45.62 -2.08
CA HIS A 12 5.74 -45.12 -3.22
C HIS A 12 6.44 -43.82 -2.79
N GLY A 13 7.75 -43.89 -2.58
CA GLY A 13 8.59 -42.73 -2.25
C GLY A 13 8.90 -41.89 -3.49
N PHE A 14 8.97 -40.57 -3.32
CA PHE A 14 9.34 -39.60 -4.35
C PHE A 14 10.80 -39.82 -4.80
N THR A 15 11.08 -39.75 -6.10
CA THR A 15 12.45 -39.93 -6.59
C THR A 15 13.24 -38.61 -6.56
N LEU A 16 14.56 -38.68 -6.35
CA LEU A 16 15.42 -37.49 -6.34
C LEU A 16 15.42 -36.77 -7.69
N VAL A 17 15.31 -37.54 -8.78
CA VAL A 17 15.24 -37.01 -10.14
C VAL A 17 13.94 -36.22 -10.36
N GLU A 18 12.82 -36.69 -9.84
CA GLU A 18 11.52 -36.00 -9.91
C GLU A 18 11.56 -34.67 -9.15
N LEU A 19 12.24 -34.63 -8.01
CA LEU A 19 12.48 -33.38 -7.28
C LEU A 19 13.37 -32.40 -8.05
N MET A 20 14.44 -32.86 -8.70
CA MET A 20 15.33 -31.97 -9.48
C MET A 20 14.61 -31.30 -10.64
N VAL A 21 13.81 -32.06 -11.40
CA VAL A 21 13.08 -31.52 -12.55
C VAL A 21 11.99 -30.55 -12.07
N THR A 22 11.28 -30.87 -11.00
CA THR A 22 10.24 -29.98 -10.46
C THR A 22 10.82 -28.66 -9.96
N VAL A 23 11.94 -28.66 -9.23
CA VAL A 23 12.59 -27.43 -8.77
C VAL A 23 13.12 -26.60 -9.96
N ALA A 24 13.65 -27.25 -11.00
CA ALA A 24 14.10 -26.55 -12.21
C ALA A 24 12.95 -25.82 -12.92
N ILE A 25 11.78 -26.45 -13.04
CA ILE A 25 10.58 -25.83 -13.62
C ILE A 25 10.08 -24.69 -12.72
N LEU A 26 10.03 -24.90 -11.40
CA LEU A 26 9.62 -23.87 -10.44
C LEU A 26 10.52 -22.63 -10.49
N ALA A 27 11.83 -22.79 -10.69
CA ALA A 27 12.76 -21.66 -10.82
C ALA A 27 12.43 -20.78 -12.03
N ILE A 28 12.13 -21.40 -13.18
CA ILE A 28 11.77 -20.67 -14.42
C ILE A 28 10.45 -19.93 -14.22
N LEU A 29 9.43 -20.58 -13.66
CA LEU A 29 8.12 -19.96 -13.39
C LEU A 29 8.25 -18.80 -12.40
N SER A 30 9.01 -18.99 -11.32
CA SER A 30 9.18 -17.98 -10.27
C SER A 30 9.85 -16.71 -10.79
N ALA A 31 10.80 -16.85 -11.72
CA ALA A 31 11.51 -15.71 -12.31
C ALA A 31 10.58 -14.68 -12.98
N VAL A 32 9.47 -15.14 -13.57
CA VAL A 32 8.47 -14.26 -14.21
C VAL A 32 7.31 -13.95 -13.26
N ALA A 33 6.88 -14.93 -12.46
CA ALA A 33 5.70 -14.79 -11.60
C ALA A 33 5.92 -13.79 -10.44
N ILE A 34 7.10 -13.79 -9.81
CA ILE A 34 7.41 -12.91 -8.67
C ILE A 34 7.29 -11.43 -9.05
N PRO A 35 8.01 -10.90 -10.07
CA PRO A 35 7.92 -9.48 -10.41
C PRO A 35 6.51 -9.08 -10.85
N ALA A 36 5.80 -9.96 -11.57
CA ALA A 36 4.42 -9.71 -11.97
C ALA A 36 3.47 -9.58 -10.76
N TYR A 37 3.58 -10.50 -9.79
CA TYR A 37 2.78 -10.48 -8.57
C TYR A 37 3.05 -9.23 -7.72
N VAL A 38 4.32 -8.85 -7.53
CA VAL A 38 4.66 -7.65 -6.76
C VAL A 38 4.09 -6.39 -7.42
N ASN A 39 4.19 -6.28 -8.75
CA ASN A 39 3.58 -5.16 -9.49
C ASN A 39 2.05 -5.10 -9.31
N TYR A 40 1.37 -6.25 -9.31
CA TYR A 40 -0.07 -6.32 -9.06
C TYR A 40 -0.44 -5.79 -7.67
N VAL A 41 0.25 -6.25 -6.63
CA VAL A 41 0.03 -5.79 -5.25
C VAL A 41 0.33 -4.29 -5.10
N ASN A 42 1.37 -3.79 -5.77
CA ASN A 42 1.73 -2.38 -5.72
C ASN A 42 0.67 -1.48 -6.38
N ARG A 43 0.05 -1.92 -7.49
CA ARG A 43 -1.08 -1.20 -8.09
C ARG A 43 -2.29 -1.15 -7.16
N ALA A 44 -2.61 -2.25 -6.48
CA ALA A 44 -3.69 -2.28 -5.49
C ALA A 44 -3.43 -1.28 -4.34
N ARG A 45 -2.17 -1.19 -3.87
CA ARG A 45 -1.78 -0.20 -2.84
C ARG A 45 -1.89 1.24 -3.34
N GLN A 46 -1.48 1.51 -4.58
CA GLN A 46 -1.67 2.83 -5.18
C GLN A 46 -3.15 3.21 -5.27
N SER A 47 -4.03 2.28 -5.65
CA SER A 47 -5.47 2.56 -5.69
C SER A 47 -6.04 2.86 -4.31
N GLU A 48 -5.59 2.18 -3.26
CA GLU A 48 -6.01 2.48 -1.88
C GLU A 48 -5.54 3.88 -1.43
N ALA A 49 -4.30 4.25 -1.73
CA ALA A 49 -3.77 5.58 -1.42
C ALA A 49 -4.53 6.69 -2.18
N MET A 50 -4.88 6.42 -3.45
CA MET A 50 -5.70 7.30 -4.28
C MET A 50 -7.07 7.52 -3.64
N LEU A 51 -7.76 6.44 -3.24
CA LEU A 51 -9.06 6.53 -2.57
C LEU A 51 -9.00 7.35 -1.28
N ALA A 52 -7.96 7.17 -0.46
CA ALA A 52 -7.78 7.96 0.75
C ALA A 52 -7.64 9.46 0.46
N LEU A 53 -6.91 9.83 -0.60
CA LEU A 53 -6.76 11.23 -1.02
C LEU A 53 -8.01 11.81 -1.67
N MET A 54 -8.79 10.99 -2.39
CA MET A 54 -10.09 11.39 -2.93
C MET A 54 -11.06 11.76 -1.80
N ASN A 55 -11.09 10.97 -0.72
CA ASN A 55 -11.89 11.28 0.47
C ASN A 55 -11.43 12.59 1.11
N VAL A 56 -10.10 12.83 1.22
CA VAL A 56 -9.60 14.12 1.70
C VAL A 56 -10.10 15.27 0.83
N LYS A 57 -10.02 15.14 -0.50
CA LYS A 57 -10.46 16.18 -1.42
C LYS A 57 -11.96 16.47 -1.28
N MET A 58 -12.80 15.44 -1.30
CA MET A 58 -14.24 15.58 -1.16
C MET A 58 -14.62 16.26 0.16
N ASP A 59 -14.02 15.84 1.27
CA ASP A 59 -14.28 16.42 2.58
C ASP A 59 -13.76 17.87 2.69
N GLN A 60 -12.67 18.21 2.00
CA GLN A 60 -12.17 19.57 1.92
C GLN A 60 -13.12 20.49 1.12
N GLU A 61 -13.73 19.98 0.05
CA GLU A 61 -14.74 20.72 -0.73
C GLU A 61 -15.99 20.99 0.11
N ILE A 62 -16.45 19.99 0.87
CA ILE A 62 -17.55 20.16 1.83
C ILE A 62 -17.18 21.22 2.89
N PHE A 63 -15.98 21.12 3.47
CA PHE A 63 -15.53 22.07 4.50
C PHE A 63 -15.39 23.51 3.97
N TRP A 64 -15.04 23.66 2.68
CA TRP A 64 -14.96 24.96 2.01
C TRP A 64 -16.33 25.62 1.89
N ASP A 65 -17.37 24.86 1.54
CA ASP A 65 -18.75 25.38 1.42
C ASP A 65 -19.21 26.01 2.75
N ASP A 66 -18.91 25.35 3.86
CA ASP A 66 -19.31 25.81 5.20
C ASP A 66 -18.45 26.96 5.76
N HIS A 67 -17.14 26.94 5.51
CA HIS A 67 -16.18 27.81 6.22
C HIS A 67 -15.41 28.79 5.33
N SER A 68 -15.62 28.75 4.00
CA SER A 68 -14.89 29.54 3.01
C SER A 68 -13.35 29.44 3.14
N ARG A 69 -12.87 28.31 3.65
CA ARG A 69 -11.45 28.00 3.86
C ARG A 69 -11.26 26.49 3.87
N TYR A 70 -10.06 26.02 3.57
CA TYR A 70 -9.72 24.62 3.75
C TYR A 70 -9.31 24.30 5.19
N ALA A 71 -9.54 23.06 5.61
CA ALA A 71 -9.15 22.59 6.93
C ALA A 71 -7.63 22.38 7.01
N GLY A 72 -6.99 23.00 8.01
CA GLY A 72 -5.56 22.82 8.29
C GLY A 72 -5.22 21.52 9.04
N THR A 73 -6.24 20.81 9.53
CA THR A 73 -6.12 19.60 10.34
C THR A 73 -6.94 18.49 9.70
N ILE A 74 -6.34 17.32 9.44
CA ILE A 74 -7.03 16.24 8.73
C ILE A 74 -8.19 15.66 9.51
N ARG A 75 -8.11 15.70 10.84
CA ARG A 75 -9.12 15.14 11.72
C ARG A 75 -10.43 15.94 11.74
N CYS A 76 -10.42 17.20 11.28
CA CYS A 76 -11.62 17.99 11.06
C CYS A 76 -12.52 17.45 9.94
N LEU A 77 -11.96 16.61 9.05
CA LEU A 77 -12.70 16.10 7.91
C LEU A 77 -13.62 14.93 8.33
N PRO A 78 -14.83 14.83 7.77
CA PRO A 78 -15.78 13.78 8.11
C PRO A 78 -15.29 12.35 7.96
N SER A 79 -14.52 12.04 6.93
CA SER A 79 -13.98 10.70 6.70
C SER A 79 -12.88 10.32 7.69
N PHE A 80 -12.41 11.24 8.53
CA PHE A 80 -11.20 11.08 9.36
C PHE A 80 -11.42 11.34 10.86
N GLY A 81 -12.68 11.52 11.28
CA GLY A 81 -13.07 11.52 12.69
C GLY A 81 -13.91 12.70 13.14
N ASN A 82 -14.13 13.74 12.31
CA ASN A 82 -14.90 14.95 12.69
C ASN A 82 -14.39 15.67 13.95
N ASP A 83 -13.16 15.43 14.37
CA ASP A 83 -12.57 15.97 15.58
C ASP A 83 -11.48 16.97 15.20
N CYS A 84 -11.72 18.26 15.41
CA CYS A 84 -10.73 19.31 15.11
C CYS A 84 -9.57 19.41 16.13
N THR A 85 -9.44 18.45 17.04
CA THR A 85 -8.32 18.39 17.98
C THR A 85 -7.03 18.12 17.21
N ALA A 86 -6.09 19.07 17.29
CA ALA A 86 -4.91 19.22 16.44
C ALA A 86 -4.18 17.90 16.16
N GLY A 87 -4.54 17.26 15.05
CA GLY A 87 -3.87 16.11 14.48
C GLY A 87 -3.74 16.33 12.99
N THR A 88 -2.55 16.68 12.51
CA THR A 88 -2.29 16.84 11.07
C THR A 88 -2.23 15.51 10.33
N ALA A 89 -2.21 14.39 11.06
CA ALA A 89 -2.12 13.04 10.53
C ALA A 89 -3.23 12.12 11.06
N HIS A 90 -3.77 11.27 10.19
CA HIS A 90 -4.68 10.18 10.52
C HIS A 90 -4.17 8.88 9.87
N VAL A 91 -4.33 7.74 10.54
CA VAL A 91 -3.98 6.43 9.97
C VAL A 91 -5.27 5.68 9.67
N THR A 92 -5.54 5.47 8.38
CA THR A 92 -6.71 4.71 7.92
C THR A 92 -6.62 3.25 8.38
N ALA A 93 -7.74 2.55 8.46
CA ALA A 93 -7.78 1.10 8.76
C ALA A 93 -6.86 0.27 7.85
N SER A 94 -6.69 0.68 6.60
CA SER A 94 -5.79 0.05 5.62
C SER A 94 -4.29 0.35 5.86
N GLY A 95 -3.94 1.07 6.93
CA GLY A 95 -2.56 1.38 7.33
C GLY A 95 -1.90 2.54 6.59
N TYR A 96 -2.64 3.35 5.83
CA TYR A 96 -2.11 4.58 5.23
C TYR A 96 -2.15 5.71 6.24
N ARG A 97 -1.01 6.35 6.43
CA ARG A 97 -0.88 7.61 7.16
C ARG A 97 -1.14 8.76 6.18
N VAL A 98 -2.30 9.39 6.33
CA VAL A 98 -2.71 10.55 5.55
C VAL A 98 -2.43 11.80 6.37
N VAL A 99 -1.77 12.78 5.77
CA VAL A 99 -1.34 14.02 6.41
C VAL A 99 -1.74 15.21 5.57
N ILE A 100 -2.33 16.21 6.19
CA ILE A 100 -2.38 17.54 5.58
C ILE A 100 -1.07 18.23 5.92
N VAL A 101 -0.27 18.52 4.89
CA VAL A 101 0.96 19.31 5.05
C VAL A 101 0.52 20.66 5.61
N PRO A 102 1.13 21.12 6.72
CA PRO A 102 0.61 22.24 7.47
C PRO A 102 0.48 23.46 6.56
N ASN A 103 -0.76 23.84 6.33
CA ASN A 103 -1.12 25.11 5.74
C ASN A 103 -1.50 26.05 6.89
N SER A 104 -1.16 27.32 6.75
CA SER A 104 -1.59 28.35 7.68
C SER A 104 -3.12 28.38 7.73
N ALA A 105 -3.70 28.62 8.93
CA ALA A 105 -5.14 28.77 9.07
C ALA A 105 -5.66 29.85 8.09
N GLY A 106 -6.68 29.51 7.28
CA GLY A 106 -7.20 30.40 6.25
C GLY A 106 -6.52 30.31 4.87
N ALA A 107 -5.68 29.30 4.65
CA ALA A 107 -5.12 29.06 3.31
C ALA A 107 -6.21 28.70 2.30
N SER A 108 -6.17 29.36 1.13
CA SER A 108 -6.97 29.00 -0.05
C SER A 108 -6.46 27.76 -0.78
N THR A 109 -5.31 27.23 -0.35
CA THR A 109 -4.75 25.97 -0.84
C THR A 109 -4.84 24.90 0.24
N PHE A 110 -4.76 23.63 -0.16
CA PHE A 110 -4.37 22.54 0.73
C PHE A 110 -3.38 21.62 0.04
N ARG A 111 -2.51 20.99 0.83
CA ARG A 111 -1.65 19.89 0.37
C ARG A 111 -1.89 18.69 1.25
N ALA A 112 -2.40 17.61 0.67
CA ALA A 112 -2.59 16.34 1.36
C ALA A 112 -1.55 15.33 0.87
N ARG A 113 -1.05 14.48 1.76
CA ARG A 113 -0.12 13.40 1.47
C ARG A 113 -0.61 12.11 2.07
N ALA A 114 -0.77 11.06 1.26
CA ALA A 114 -1.00 9.71 1.75
C ALA A 114 0.30 8.93 1.68
N SER A 115 0.70 8.33 2.81
CA SER A 115 1.96 7.60 2.98
C SER A 115 1.73 6.25 3.65
N LYS A 116 2.28 5.16 3.11
CA LYS A 116 2.30 3.85 3.79
C LYS A 116 3.67 3.23 3.68
N LYS A 117 4.22 2.81 4.82
CA LYS A 117 5.47 2.05 4.88
C LYS A 117 5.16 0.59 4.53
N ILE A 118 5.81 0.06 3.50
CA ILE A 118 5.54 -1.29 3.00
C ILE A 118 6.54 -2.31 3.54
N TYR A 119 7.83 -2.01 3.46
CA TYR A 119 8.90 -2.84 4.00
C TYR A 119 9.68 -2.07 5.08
N ALA A 120 10.07 -2.77 6.15
CA ALA A 120 10.66 -2.13 7.33
C ALA A 120 12.09 -1.58 7.10
N TYR A 121 12.75 -1.95 5.99
CA TYR A 121 14.19 -1.90 5.80
C TYR A 121 14.76 -0.60 5.20
N ALA A 122 13.93 0.30 4.64
CA ALA A 122 14.43 1.59 4.15
C ALA A 122 13.39 2.69 4.32
N GLY A 123 13.83 3.90 4.66
CA GLY A 123 12.99 5.11 4.67
C GLY A 123 12.48 5.54 3.28
N THR A 124 12.74 4.73 2.24
CA THR A 124 12.42 4.99 0.83
C THR A 124 11.23 4.19 0.32
N ASP A 125 10.72 3.18 1.04
CA ASP A 125 9.56 2.36 0.62
C ASP A 125 8.24 2.98 1.11
N ILE A 126 8.02 4.22 0.70
CA ILE A 126 6.84 5.01 1.05
C ILE A 126 6.11 5.31 -0.25
N ILE A 127 4.91 4.76 -0.41
CA ILE A 127 3.97 5.26 -1.42
C ILE A 127 3.52 6.63 -0.94
N GLU A 128 4.10 7.70 -1.50
CA GLU A 128 3.74 9.07 -1.20
C GLU A 128 2.97 9.64 -2.40
N LEU A 129 1.66 9.79 -2.26
CA LEU A 129 0.84 10.54 -3.21
C LEU A 129 0.52 11.89 -2.58
N SER A 130 0.58 12.95 -3.39
CA SER A 130 0.13 14.26 -2.94
C SER A 130 -0.92 14.87 -3.84
N VAL A 131 -1.91 15.50 -3.21
CA VAL A 131 -2.86 16.41 -3.86
C VAL A 131 -2.53 17.82 -3.39
N THR A 132 -2.32 18.74 -4.33
CA THR A 132 -2.24 20.18 -4.05
C THR A 132 -3.47 20.82 -4.68
N ALA A 133 -4.39 21.35 -3.88
CA ALA A 133 -5.51 22.10 -4.43
C ALA A 133 -5.21 23.60 -4.45
N ASN A 134 -5.35 24.17 -5.64
CA ASN A 134 -5.94 25.47 -5.95
C ASN A 134 -6.86 25.36 -7.18
N THR A 135 -7.13 24.13 -7.64
CA THR A 135 -7.96 23.82 -8.82
C THR A 135 -8.80 22.58 -8.51
N PRO A 136 -10.10 22.59 -8.85
CA PRO A 136 -11.01 21.47 -8.60
C PRO A 136 -10.61 20.18 -9.33
N ASP A 137 -9.63 20.22 -10.23
CA ASP A 137 -9.20 19.08 -11.06
C ASP A 137 -7.81 18.53 -10.69
N ALA A 138 -7.22 18.95 -9.57
CA ALA A 138 -5.89 18.48 -9.18
C ALA A 138 -5.90 16.96 -8.88
N GLU A 139 -5.37 16.17 -9.82
CA GLU A 139 -5.21 14.73 -9.65
C GLU A 139 -4.07 14.42 -8.65
N PRO A 140 -4.19 13.33 -7.86
CA PRO A 140 -3.12 12.88 -6.99
C PRO A 140 -1.89 12.47 -7.81
N VAL A 141 -0.75 13.09 -7.53
CA VAL A 141 0.52 12.75 -8.18
C VAL A 141 1.34 11.85 -7.27
N VAL A 142 1.87 10.77 -7.84
CA VAL A 142 2.84 9.89 -7.16
C VAL A 142 4.18 10.63 -7.09
N LEU A 143 4.63 10.95 -5.87
CA LEU A 143 5.86 11.72 -5.65
C LEU A 143 7.12 10.86 -5.69
N ARG A 144 7.00 9.54 -5.44
CA ARG A 144 8.12 8.60 -5.43
C ARG A 144 7.74 7.31 -6.15
N PRO A 145 7.73 7.31 -7.50
CA PRO A 145 7.39 6.11 -8.28
C PRO A 145 8.42 4.97 -8.12
N GLU A 146 9.61 5.29 -7.60
CA GLU A 146 10.73 4.38 -7.42
C GLU A 146 10.66 3.59 -6.09
N ALA A 147 9.85 4.07 -5.14
CA ALA A 147 9.65 3.50 -3.78
C ALA A 147 8.95 2.13 -3.74
N ILE A 148 8.70 1.55 -4.92
CA ILE A 148 7.85 0.37 -5.13
C ILE A 148 8.56 -0.67 -6.00
N GLY A 149 9.81 -0.42 -6.39
CA GLY A 149 10.64 -1.39 -7.10
C GLY A 149 11.04 -2.53 -6.16
N PHE A 150 10.57 -3.75 -6.44
CA PHE A 150 11.07 -4.95 -5.76
C PHE A 150 12.47 -5.25 -6.25
N SER A 151 13.47 -4.98 -5.41
CA SER A 151 14.85 -5.39 -5.66
C SER A 151 15.11 -6.73 -4.96
N LEU A 152 15.01 -7.81 -5.73
CA LEU A 152 15.33 -9.16 -5.28
C LEU A 152 16.79 -9.25 -4.81
N PHE A 153 17.69 -8.49 -5.45
CA PHE A 153 19.11 -8.41 -5.10
C PHE A 153 19.33 -7.74 -3.74
N LYS A 154 18.56 -6.69 -3.40
CA LYS A 154 18.64 -6.05 -2.08
C LYS A 154 18.13 -6.96 -0.96
N TRP A 155 17.13 -7.80 -1.22
CA TRP A 155 16.57 -8.70 -0.21
C TRP A 155 17.46 -9.92 0.09
N ILE A 156 18.23 -10.39 -0.89
CA ILE A 156 19.00 -11.63 -0.77
C ILE A 156 20.47 -11.42 -0.39
N PHE A 157 21.00 -10.20 -0.56
CA PHE A 157 22.41 -9.85 -0.31
C PHE A 157 22.61 -8.76 0.76
N ASP A 158 21.57 -8.38 1.49
CA ASP A 158 21.60 -7.52 2.69
C ASP A 158 21.02 -8.33 3.87
#